data_AF-A0A2A4M9X0-F1
#
_entry.id   AF-A0A2A4M9X0-F1
#
_cell.length_a   1.000
_cell.length_b   1.000
_cell.length_c   1.000
_cell.angle_alpha   90.00
_cell.angle_beta   90.00
_cell.angle_gamma   90.00
#
_symmetry.space_group_name_H-M   'P 1'
#
loop_
_entity.id
_entity.type
_entity.pdbx_description
1 polymer ?
#
loop_
_entity_poly.entity_id
_entity_poly.type
_entity_poly.pdbx_seq_one_letter_code
_entity_poly.pdbx_strand_id
1 'polypeptide(L)'
;MSAITLEGIVSAYNHHDAIHALNQGKIVLCAAGTGNPLVTTDTAASLRAIEIKADILLKATGVDGIFDSDPKINKHAKLYSKLSYDEVLEKELGVMDLAAFCQCRDHNLPVRVFNINTAGSLQRVVAGESDGTLVTTL
;
A
#
# COMPACT_ATOMS: atom_id res chain seq x y z
N MET A 1 -16.62 5.74 1.09
CA MET A 1 -16.38 7.17 1.35
C MET A 1 -15.55 7.73 0.20
N SER A 2 -15.72 9.01 -0.17
CA SER A 2 -15.04 9.63 -1.31
C SER A 2 -14.32 10.92 -0.92
N ALA A 3 -13.11 11.13 -1.45
CA ALA A 3 -12.37 12.38 -1.27
C ALA A 3 -13.04 13.58 -1.98
N ILE A 4 -13.83 13.31 -3.02
CA ILE A 4 -14.68 14.30 -3.70
C ILE A 4 -16.12 14.07 -3.26
N THR A 5 -16.80 15.13 -2.82
CA THR A 5 -18.20 15.05 -2.39
C THR A 5 -19.10 14.69 -3.58
N LEU A 6 -19.82 13.57 -3.46
CA LEU A 6 -20.81 13.10 -4.43
C LEU A 6 -22.15 12.99 -3.72
N GLU A 7 -22.86 14.11 -3.69
CA GLU A 7 -24.12 14.25 -2.95
C GLU A 7 -25.14 13.19 -3.38
N GLY A 8 -25.77 12.52 -2.40
CA GLY A 8 -26.73 11.43 -2.63
C GLY A 8 -26.16 10.08 -3.05
N ILE A 9 -24.85 9.97 -3.35
CA ILE A 9 -24.22 8.71 -3.82
C ILE A 9 -23.33 8.10 -2.72
N VAL A 10 -22.39 8.86 -2.19
CA VAL A 10 -21.43 8.36 -1.20
C VAL A 10 -21.04 9.49 -0.23
N SER A 11 -20.85 9.13 1.03
CA SER A 11 -20.37 10.08 2.04
C SER A 11 -18.98 10.62 1.69
N ALA A 12 -18.79 11.91 1.96
CA ALA A 12 -17.46 12.53 1.93
C ALA A 12 -16.53 11.81 2.91
N TYR A 13 -15.24 11.73 2.57
CA TYR A 13 -14.26 11.11 3.44
C TYR A 13 -14.09 11.92 4.73
N ASN A 14 -14.16 11.21 5.85
CA ASN A 14 -13.87 11.70 7.18
C ASN A 14 -13.13 10.58 7.92
N HIS A 15 -11.92 10.87 8.43
CA HIS A 15 -11.10 9.84 9.06
C HIS A 15 -11.72 9.29 10.36
N HIS A 16 -12.43 10.11 11.15
CA HIS A 16 -13.14 9.63 12.35
C HIS A 16 -14.24 8.64 12.00
N ASP A 17 -15.05 8.94 10.98
CA ASP A 17 -16.13 8.06 10.54
C ASP A 17 -15.56 6.75 9.95
N ALA A 18 -14.46 6.83 9.21
CA ALA A 18 -13.75 5.67 8.68
C ALA A 18 -13.26 4.76 9.83
N ILE A 19 -12.56 5.32 10.81
CA ILE A 19 -12.10 4.58 12.00
C ILE A 19 -13.28 3.99 12.77
N HIS A 20 -14.35 4.75 12.96
CA HIS A 20 -15.55 4.26 13.64
C HIS A 20 -16.19 3.07 12.91
N ALA A 21 -16.31 3.14 11.58
CA ALA A 21 -16.80 2.03 10.78
C ALA A 21 -15.88 0.79 10.86
N LEU A 22 -14.57 0.97 10.80
CA LEU A 22 -13.59 -0.11 10.98
C LEU A 22 -13.71 -0.78 12.35
N ASN A 23 -13.86 0.01 13.43
CA ASN A 23 -14.05 -0.49 14.79
C ASN A 23 -15.36 -1.29 14.97
N GLN A 24 -16.34 -1.09 14.07
CA GLN A 24 -17.57 -1.89 14.02
C GLN A 24 -17.44 -3.15 13.15
N GLY A 25 -16.25 -3.45 12.64
CA GLY A 25 -16.01 -4.58 11.74
C GLY A 25 -16.51 -4.35 10.31
N LYS A 26 -16.74 -3.09 9.91
CA LYS A 26 -17.15 -2.76 8.54
C LYS A 26 -15.94 -2.60 7.62
N ILE A 27 -16.13 -2.92 6.35
CA ILE A 27 -15.16 -2.62 5.29
C ILE A 27 -15.36 -1.18 4.83
N VAL A 28 -14.29 -0.39 4.78
CA VAL A 28 -14.31 0.99 4.28
C VAL A 28 -13.65 1.04 2.91
N LEU A 29 -14.43 1.38 1.89
CA LEU A 29 -13.94 1.66 0.54
C LEU A 29 -13.64 3.16 0.40
N CYS A 30 -12.39 3.51 0.09
CA CYS A 30 -11.97 4.89 -0.18
C CYS A 30 -11.93 5.13 -1.70
N ALA A 31 -12.70 6.12 -2.16
CA ALA A 31 -12.80 6.50 -3.56
C ALA A 31 -12.25 7.91 -3.81
N ALA A 32 -12.03 8.23 -5.10
CA ALA A 32 -11.48 9.51 -5.58
C ALA A 32 -10.07 9.85 -5.09
N GLY A 33 -9.31 8.86 -4.60
CA GLY A 33 -7.91 9.05 -4.19
C GLY A 33 -7.76 10.11 -3.10
N THR A 34 -6.89 11.10 -3.34
CA THR A 34 -6.73 12.28 -2.49
C THR A 34 -7.71 13.40 -2.82
N GLY A 35 -8.47 13.27 -3.91
CA GLY A 35 -9.34 14.31 -4.47
C GLY A 35 -8.61 15.35 -5.32
N ASN A 36 -7.27 15.26 -5.44
CA ASN A 36 -6.45 16.21 -6.18
C ASN A 36 -5.88 15.60 -7.47
N PRO A 37 -5.76 16.40 -8.55
CA PRO A 37 -5.04 15.96 -9.75
C PRO A 37 -3.55 15.83 -9.45
N LEU A 38 -2.82 15.14 -10.34
CA LEU A 38 -1.36 14.92 -10.26
C LEU A 38 -0.91 14.05 -9.08
N VAL A 39 -1.84 13.34 -8.44
CA VAL A 39 -1.56 12.42 -7.34
C VAL A 39 -1.92 11.00 -7.75
N THR A 40 -1.10 10.02 -7.38
CA THR A 40 -1.34 8.61 -7.67
C THR A 40 -2.30 7.98 -6.65
N THR A 41 -2.84 6.81 -7.00
CA THR A 41 -3.59 5.99 -6.04
C THR A 41 -2.70 5.47 -4.91
N ASP A 42 -1.40 5.24 -5.16
CA ASP A 42 -0.46 4.82 -4.12
C ASP A 42 -0.31 5.91 -3.05
N THR A 43 -0.20 7.19 -3.44
CA THR A 43 -0.17 8.33 -2.50
C THR A 43 -1.49 8.45 -1.72
N ALA A 44 -2.62 8.17 -2.37
CA ALA A 44 -3.89 8.14 -1.66
C ALA A 44 -3.94 6.98 -0.65
N ALA A 45 -3.41 5.81 -1.00
CA ALA A 45 -3.40 4.64 -0.14
C ALA A 45 -2.50 4.86 1.09
N SER A 46 -1.30 5.43 0.92
CA SER A 46 -0.41 5.80 2.03
C SER A 46 -1.07 6.84 2.95
N LEU A 47 -1.64 7.90 2.38
CA LEU A 47 -2.34 8.93 3.16
C LEU A 47 -3.49 8.32 3.99
N ARG A 48 -4.38 7.57 3.36
CA ARG A 48 -5.55 6.99 4.04
C ARG A 48 -5.14 5.98 5.10
N ALA A 49 -4.12 5.17 4.84
CA ALA A 49 -3.57 4.23 5.82
C ALA A 49 -3.01 4.94 7.05
N ILE A 50 -2.29 6.06 6.87
CA ILE A 50 -1.80 6.91 7.97
C ILE A 50 -2.97 7.51 8.76
N GLU A 51 -3.95 8.10 8.09
CA GLU A 51 -5.10 8.75 8.73
C GLU A 51 -5.96 7.79 9.57
N ILE A 52 -6.15 6.55 9.10
CA ILE A 52 -6.88 5.52 9.84
C ILE A 52 -6.01 4.74 10.82
N LYS A 53 -4.71 5.06 10.90
CA LYS A 53 -3.71 4.37 11.74
C LYS A 53 -3.64 2.87 11.46
N ALA A 54 -3.60 2.50 10.19
CA ALA A 54 -3.44 1.11 9.79
C ALA A 54 -2.09 0.55 10.27
N ASP A 55 -2.06 -0.72 10.68
CA ASP A 55 -0.84 -1.38 11.10
C ASP A 55 0.15 -1.63 9.95
N ILE A 56 -0.37 -1.77 8.72
CA ILE A 56 0.40 -2.06 7.52
C ILE A 56 -0.36 -1.63 6.27
N LEU A 57 0.36 -1.17 5.25
CA LEU A 57 -0.15 -0.96 3.90
C LEU A 57 0.15 -2.17 3.02
N LEU A 58 -0.89 -2.85 2.54
CA LEU A 58 -0.77 -3.99 1.64
C LEU A 58 -0.92 -3.53 0.18
N LYS A 59 0.16 -3.59 -0.60
CA LYS A 59 0.18 -3.25 -2.03
C LYS A 59 0.06 -4.51 -2.88
N ALA A 60 -1.15 -4.75 -3.38
CA ALA A 60 -1.46 -5.80 -4.33
C ALA A 60 -0.92 -5.44 -5.73
N THR A 61 -0.11 -6.32 -6.32
CA THR A 61 0.46 -6.14 -7.66
C THR A 61 0.31 -7.40 -8.52
N GLY A 62 0.80 -7.35 -9.76
CA GLY A 62 0.83 -8.50 -10.67
C GLY A 62 2.14 -9.32 -10.64
N VAL A 63 3.08 -8.99 -9.74
CA VAL A 63 4.34 -9.70 -9.55
C VAL A 63 4.51 -10.07 -8.07
N ASP A 64 5.38 -11.03 -7.78
CA ASP A 64 5.49 -11.63 -6.44
C ASP A 64 6.01 -10.68 -5.36
N GLY A 65 6.57 -9.53 -5.72
CA GLY A 65 7.02 -8.51 -4.78
C GLY A 65 7.98 -7.53 -5.44
N ILE A 66 8.96 -7.05 -4.68
CA ILE A 66 10.01 -6.16 -5.15
C ILE A 66 11.21 -6.98 -5.61
N PHE A 67 11.62 -6.78 -6.85
CA PHE A 67 12.76 -7.45 -7.47
C PHE A 67 13.94 -6.50 -7.62
N ASP A 68 15.16 -7.05 -7.72
CA ASP A 68 16.38 -6.29 -8.03
C ASP A 68 16.40 -5.69 -9.45
N SER A 69 15.55 -6.21 -10.34
CA SER A 69 15.40 -5.82 -11.73
C SER A 69 14.04 -6.27 -12.25
N ASP A 70 13.56 -5.72 -13.37
CA ASP A 70 12.23 -6.08 -13.90
C ASP A 70 12.17 -7.58 -14.27
N PRO A 71 11.35 -8.40 -13.59
CA PRO A 71 11.26 -9.85 -13.83
C PRO A 71 10.66 -10.19 -15.19
N LYS A 72 9.99 -9.25 -15.87
CA LYS A 72 9.48 -9.43 -17.24
C LYS A 72 10.59 -9.35 -18.29
N ILE A 73 11.67 -8.63 -17.97
CA ILE A 73 12.81 -8.41 -18.87
C ILE A 73 13.97 -9.33 -18.49
N ASN A 74 14.29 -9.39 -17.19
CA ASN A 74 15.38 -10.20 -16.65
C ASN A 74 14.85 -11.49 -15.98
N LYS A 75 15.07 -12.64 -16.62
CA LYS A 75 14.70 -13.95 -16.06
C LYS A 75 15.47 -14.33 -14.78
N HIS A 76 16.57 -13.64 -14.49
CA HIS A 76 17.37 -13.84 -13.28
C HIS A 76 17.06 -12.81 -12.19
N ALA A 77 15.98 -12.03 -12.34
CA ALA A 77 15.55 -11.07 -11.34
C ALA A 77 15.33 -11.76 -9.98
N LYS A 78 15.91 -11.19 -8.94
CA LYS A 78 15.85 -11.75 -7.59
C LYS A 78 14.81 -11.02 -6.76
N LEU A 79 13.89 -11.79 -6.18
CA LEU A 79 12.89 -11.28 -5.24
C LEU A 79 13.53 -11.00 -3.88
N TYR A 80 13.28 -9.82 -3.32
CA TYR A 80 13.62 -9.51 -1.94
C TYR A 80 12.50 -9.98 -1.01
N SER A 81 12.85 -10.58 0.14
CA SER A 81 11.86 -10.93 1.18
C SER A 81 11.60 -9.77 2.14
N LYS A 82 12.64 -9.00 2.46
CA LYS A 82 12.60 -7.82 3.32
C LYS A 82 13.54 -6.75 2.79
N LEU A 83 13.16 -5.48 2.95
CA LEU A 83 13.96 -4.30 2.64
C LEU A 83 13.71 -3.22 3.69
N SER A 84 14.71 -2.39 3.95
CA SER A 84 14.52 -1.09 4.60
C SER A 84 14.03 -0.04 3.60
N TYR A 85 13.46 1.06 4.11
CA TYR A 85 13.14 2.20 3.24
C TYR A 85 14.39 2.79 2.57
N ASP A 86 15.51 2.81 3.29
CA ASP A 86 16.77 3.36 2.77
C ASP A 86 17.34 2.47 1.67
N GLU A 87 17.32 1.14 1.82
CA GLU A 87 17.76 0.22 0.76
C GLU A 87 16.94 0.38 -0.53
N VAL A 88 15.63 0.61 -0.42
CA VAL A 88 14.78 0.85 -1.60
C VAL A 88 15.18 2.14 -2.32
N LEU A 89 15.48 3.20 -1.58
CA LEU A 89 15.91 4.49 -2.14
C LEU A 89 17.31 4.40 -2.76
N GLU A 90 18.27 3.80 -2.04
CA GLU A 90 19.66 3.63 -2.50
C GLU A 90 19.76 2.79 -3.76
N LYS A 91 18.93 1.75 -3.89
CA LYS A 91 18.89 0.84 -5.04
C LYS A 91 17.89 1.28 -6.12
N GLU A 92 17.20 2.41 -5.93
CA GLU A 92 16.16 2.93 -6.82
C GLU A 92 15.11 1.87 -7.21
N LEU A 93 14.69 1.03 -6.25
CA LEU A 93 13.75 -0.05 -6.52
C LEU A 93 12.33 0.49 -6.72
N GLY A 94 11.68 0.07 -7.81
CA GLY A 94 10.32 0.47 -8.12
C GLY A 94 9.28 -0.19 -7.21
N VAL A 95 8.81 0.53 -6.18
CA VAL A 95 7.78 0.06 -5.23
C VAL A 95 6.44 0.77 -5.45
N MET A 96 6.47 2.09 -5.32
CA MET A 96 5.39 3.04 -5.51
C MET A 96 6.01 4.38 -5.96
N ASP A 97 5.22 5.38 -6.29
CA ASP A 97 5.77 6.71 -6.54
C ASP A 97 6.49 7.25 -5.29
N LEU A 98 7.48 8.11 -5.51
CA LEU A 98 8.34 8.61 -4.45
C LEU A 98 7.57 9.35 -3.34
N ALA A 99 6.48 10.04 -3.67
CA ALA A 99 5.70 10.77 -2.68
C ALA A 99 4.99 9.81 -1.70
N ALA A 100 4.32 8.79 -2.23
CA ALA A 100 3.71 7.74 -1.42
C ALA A 100 4.73 6.99 -0.56
N PHE A 101 5.91 6.72 -1.13
CA PHE A 101 6.98 6.01 -0.45
C PHE A 101 7.53 6.79 0.74
N CYS A 102 7.84 8.08 0.54
CA CYS A 102 8.30 8.96 1.60
C CYS A 102 7.24 9.13 2.69
N GLN A 103 5.95 9.25 2.34
CA GLN A 103 4.87 9.30 3.33
C GLN A 103 4.86 8.08 4.24
N CYS A 104 4.98 6.88 3.68
CA CYS A 104 5.04 5.64 4.46
C CYS A 104 6.29 5.62 5.37
N ARG A 105 7.46 5.98 4.83
CA ARG A 105 8.71 6.03 5.60
C ARG A 105 8.62 6.99 6.78
N ASP A 106 8.21 8.23 6.52
CA ASP A 106 8.22 9.32 7.49
C ASP A 106 7.24 9.06 8.65
N HIS A 107 6.21 8.23 8.41
CA HIS A 107 5.24 7.80 9.43
C HIS A 107 5.49 6.39 9.96
N ASN A 108 6.60 5.75 9.60
CA ASN A 108 6.94 4.37 9.97
C ASN A 108 5.82 3.35 9.64
N LEU A 109 5.06 3.57 8.57
CA LEU A 109 3.96 2.70 8.15
C LEU A 109 4.50 1.55 7.29
N PRO A 110 4.60 0.30 7.81
CA PRO A 110 5.13 -0.82 7.04
C PRO A 110 4.37 -1.01 5.73
N VAL A 111 5.09 -1.41 4.68
CA VAL A 111 4.49 -1.70 3.37
C VAL A 111 4.79 -3.14 3.01
N ARG A 112 3.79 -3.88 2.55
CA ARG A 112 4.01 -5.21 1.96
C ARG A 112 3.51 -5.27 0.53
N VAL A 113 4.42 -5.60 -0.39
CA VAL A 113 4.14 -5.78 -1.81
C VAL A 113 4.00 -7.26 -2.11
N PHE A 114 2.89 -7.68 -2.71
CA PHE A 114 2.62 -9.09 -3.00
C PHE A 114 1.81 -9.26 -4.29
N ASN A 115 1.71 -10.50 -4.78
CA ASN A 115 0.96 -10.83 -6.00
C ASN A 115 -0.48 -11.23 -5.68
N ILE A 116 -1.45 -10.41 -6.09
CA ILE A 116 -2.87 -10.70 -5.85
C ILE A 116 -3.40 -11.85 -6.71
N ASN A 117 -2.72 -12.16 -7.82
CA ASN A 117 -3.12 -13.25 -8.72
C ASN A 117 -2.72 -14.63 -8.17
N THR A 118 -1.83 -14.67 -7.18
CA THR A 118 -1.43 -15.91 -6.51
C THR A 118 -2.53 -16.32 -5.53
N ALA A 119 -3.18 -17.45 -5.81
CA ALA A 119 -4.25 -17.97 -4.98
C ALA A 119 -3.85 -18.07 -3.49
N GLY A 120 -4.69 -17.53 -2.61
CA GLY A 120 -4.46 -17.50 -1.17
C GLY A 120 -3.40 -16.49 -0.68
N SER A 121 -2.80 -15.67 -1.56
CA SER A 121 -1.72 -14.76 -1.15
C SER A 121 -2.15 -13.73 -0.11
N LEU A 122 -3.31 -13.09 -0.28
CA LEU A 122 -3.83 -12.16 0.73
C LEU A 122 -4.02 -12.84 2.10
N GLN A 123 -4.53 -14.07 2.12
CA GLN A 123 -4.72 -14.81 3.36
C GLN A 123 -3.39 -15.10 4.06
N ARG A 124 -2.37 -15.55 3.32
CA ARG A 124 -1.02 -15.79 3.85
C ARG A 124 -0.39 -14.51 4.39
N VAL A 125 -0.51 -13.40 3.65
CA VAL A 125 -0.02 -12.08 4.06
C VAL A 125 -0.65 -11.64 5.39
N VAL A 126 -1.97 -11.73 5.50
CA VAL A 126 -2.70 -11.35 6.73
C VAL A 126 -2.39 -12.30 7.89
N ALA A 127 -2.11 -13.58 7.61
CA ALA A 127 -1.65 -14.54 8.61
C ALA A 127 -0.18 -14.33 9.07
N GLY A 128 0.54 -13.35 8.49
CA GLY A 128 1.91 -13.04 8.84
C GLY A 128 2.97 -13.93 8.17
N GLU A 129 2.57 -14.73 7.18
CA GLU A 129 3.51 -15.57 6.43
C GLU A 129 4.45 -14.73 5.54
N SER A 130 5.57 -15.32 5.12
CA SER A 130 6.54 -14.70 4.22
C SER A 130 6.08 -14.77 2.76
N ASP A 131 4.99 -14.05 2.45
CA ASP A 131 4.51 -13.84 1.08
C ASP A 131 4.79 -12.40 0.64
N GLY A 132 5.48 -12.28 -0.50
CA GLY A 132 5.98 -11.04 -1.07
C GLY A 132 7.13 -10.37 -0.32
N THR A 133 7.27 -9.06 -0.50
CA THR A 133 8.34 -8.26 0.09
C THR A 133 7.80 -7.33 1.15
N LEU A 134 8.38 -7.38 2.36
CA LEU A 134 8.10 -6.44 3.44
C LEU A 134 9.10 -5.30 3.44
N VAL A 135 8.63 -4.06 3.44
CA VAL A 135 9.41 -2.83 3.60
C VAL A 135 9.11 -2.20 4.95
N THR A 136 10.13 -1.95 5.74
CA THR A 136 10.03 -1.38 7.11
C THR A 136 11.18 -0.43 7.40
N THR A 137 11.15 0.28 8.52
CA THR A 137 12.26 1.14 8.96
C THR A 137 13.46 0.37 9.57
N LEU A 138 13.29 -0.95 9.79
CA LEU A 138 14.23 -1.89 10.44
C LEU A 138 14.66 -1.51 11.87
#